data_AF-A0A7R9JJF2-F1
#
_entry.id   AF-A0A7R9JJF2-F1
#
_cell.length_a   1.000
_cell.length_b   1.000
_cell.length_c   1.000
_cell.angle_alpha   90.00
_cell.angle_beta   90.00
_cell.angle_gamma   90.00
#
_symmetry.space_group_name_H-M   'P 1'
#
loop_
_entity.id
_entity.type
_entity.pdbx_description
1 polymer ?
#
loop_
_entity_poly.entity_id
_entity_poly.type
_entity_poly.pdbx_seq_one_letter_code
_entity_poly.pdbx_strand_id
1 'polypeptide(L)'
;RVADPLSPVGTAFGFNRPKRQAQEIANTSLLLQFASARFVSSYLQSQLQDLESARSSRVSLRELVAVLPNIDLSDTVEIPRVFRCDEQTLPCDHTSRYRTITGWCNNLRSPELGKSLRAFVRLLPPAYHDGVGSPRAMSVTGKPLPSPRLISVSVHPDTSKPHVRYSLMFMQFAQILDHDLTHTPVNKGFVGESILDCQPCDAMETVHPECFPIPVPEGDPYFPRVNISTGRPTCIPVTRSMPGQLTLG
;
A
#
# COMPACT_ATOMS: atom_id res chain seq x y z
N ARG A 1 -16.21 -16.77 11.31
CA ARG A 1 -15.70 -18.14 11.03
C ARG A 1 -14.19 -18.05 10.94
N VAL A 2 -13.45 -18.93 11.61
CA VAL A 2 -11.98 -18.99 11.48
C VAL A 2 -11.67 -19.75 10.19
N ALA A 3 -10.80 -19.21 9.33
CA ALA A 3 -10.40 -19.89 8.10
C ALA A 3 -9.59 -21.16 8.42
N ASP A 4 -9.83 -22.25 7.70
CA ASP A 4 -8.99 -23.44 7.77
C ASP A 4 -7.57 -23.07 7.31
N PRO A 5 -6.52 -23.29 8.12
CA PRO A 5 -5.15 -22.94 7.76
C PRO A 5 -4.63 -23.65 6.49
N LEU A 6 -5.20 -24.80 6.11
CA LEU A 6 -4.83 -25.52 4.88
C LEU A 6 -5.64 -25.08 3.65
N SER A 7 -6.66 -24.23 3.84
CA SER A 7 -7.44 -23.69 2.73
C SER A 7 -6.65 -22.61 1.97
N PRO A 8 -7.04 -22.32 0.71
CA PRO A 8 -6.49 -21.17 -0.02
C PRO A 8 -6.63 -19.85 0.77
N VAL A 9 -7.73 -19.70 1.51
CA VAL A 9 -7.98 -18.51 2.35
C VAL A 9 -7.05 -18.47 3.56
N GLY A 10 -6.80 -19.61 4.22
CA GLY A 10 -5.84 -19.71 5.33
C GLY A 10 -4.41 -19.48 4.89
N THR A 11 -4.04 -19.95 3.69
CA THR A 11 -2.74 -19.69 3.09
C THR A 11 -2.59 -18.19 2.77
N ALA A 12 -3.58 -17.60 2.10
CA ALA A 12 -3.60 -16.16 1.83
C ALA A 12 -3.53 -15.34 3.13
N PHE A 13 -4.15 -15.81 4.22
CA PHE A 13 -4.05 -15.20 5.54
C PHE A 13 -2.61 -15.21 6.05
N GLY A 14 -1.97 -16.39 6.02
CA GLY A 14 -0.58 -16.54 6.48
C GLY A 14 0.38 -15.61 5.76
N PHE A 15 0.24 -15.48 4.44
CA PHE A 15 1.12 -14.62 3.63
C PHE A 15 0.84 -13.13 3.79
N ASN A 16 -0.41 -12.72 4.02
CA ASN A 16 -0.77 -11.30 4.03
C ASN A 16 -0.92 -10.69 5.43
N ARG A 17 -0.82 -11.50 6.50
CA ARG A 17 -1.03 -11.05 7.88
C ARG A 17 0.03 -10.01 8.29
N PRO A 18 -0.38 -8.80 8.69
CA PRO A 18 0.57 -7.82 9.19
C PRO A 18 1.14 -8.21 10.55
N LYS A 19 2.47 -8.05 10.71
CA LYS A 19 3.13 -8.05 12.02
C LYS A 19 2.63 -6.87 12.86
N ARG A 20 2.68 -6.99 14.18
CA ARG A 20 2.24 -5.94 15.11
C ARG A 20 2.93 -4.59 14.85
N GLN A 21 4.22 -4.60 14.57
CA GLN A 21 5.00 -3.40 14.25
C GLN A 21 4.46 -2.67 13.01
N ALA A 22 4.05 -3.41 11.97
CA ALA A 22 3.44 -2.83 10.78
C ALA A 22 2.08 -2.17 11.10
N GLN A 23 1.34 -2.72 12.07
CA GLN A 23 0.08 -2.14 12.54
C GLN A 23 0.32 -0.83 13.31
N GLU A 24 1.36 -0.79 14.16
CA GLU A 24 1.75 0.42 14.89
C GLU A 24 2.16 1.55 13.92
N ILE A 25 2.95 1.23 12.89
CA ILE A 25 3.29 2.16 11.80
C ILE A 25 2.02 2.65 11.08
N ALA A 26 1.12 1.74 10.72
CA ALA A 26 -0.07 2.08 9.95
C ALA A 26 -1.05 2.97 10.72
N ASN A 27 -1.18 2.80 12.04
CA ASN A 27 -2.03 3.67 12.86
C ASN A 27 -1.58 5.13 12.81
N THR A 28 -0.28 5.38 12.94
CA THR A 28 0.29 6.73 12.78
C THR A 28 0.17 7.21 11.34
N SER A 29 0.44 6.34 10.37
CA SER A 29 0.35 6.70 8.95
C SER A 29 -1.07 7.10 8.53
N LEU A 30 -2.09 6.45 9.09
CA LEU A 30 -3.49 6.78 8.83
C LEU A 30 -3.84 8.19 9.33
N LEU A 31 -3.36 8.57 10.51
CA LEU A 31 -3.51 9.94 11.03
C LEU A 31 -2.87 10.97 10.10
N LEU A 32 -1.64 10.70 9.64
CA LEU A 32 -0.91 11.57 8.72
C LEU A 32 -1.60 11.68 7.35
N GLN A 33 -2.17 10.58 6.86
CA GLN A 33 -2.97 10.57 5.63
C GLN A 33 -4.23 11.43 5.78
N PHE A 34 -4.95 11.32 6.89
CA PHE A 34 -6.13 12.16 7.17
C PHE A 34 -5.77 13.64 7.25
N ALA A 35 -4.69 13.97 7.96
CA ALA A 35 -4.18 15.34 8.05
C ALA A 35 -3.84 15.88 6.64
N SER A 36 -3.11 15.10 5.84
CA SER A 36 -2.72 15.46 4.47
C SER A 36 -3.94 15.68 3.58
N ALA A 37 -4.93 14.80 3.63
CA ALA A 37 -6.18 14.94 2.89
C ALA A 37 -6.95 16.21 3.29
N ARG A 38 -6.95 16.57 4.57
CA ARG A 38 -7.55 17.82 5.05
C ARG A 38 -6.80 19.05 4.57
N PHE A 39 -5.46 19.05 4.64
CA PHE A 39 -4.65 20.16 4.11
C PHE A 39 -4.91 20.37 2.62
N VAL A 40 -4.86 19.31 1.81
CA VAL A 40 -5.12 19.38 0.36
C VAL A 40 -6.54 19.87 0.08
N SER A 41 -7.54 19.35 0.79
CA SER A 41 -8.94 19.77 0.61
C SER A 41 -9.16 21.24 0.98
N SER A 42 -8.66 21.69 2.14
CA SER A 42 -8.75 23.10 2.56
C SER A 42 -8.00 24.05 1.62
N TYR A 43 -6.88 23.61 1.05
CA TYR A 43 -6.16 24.36 0.03
C TYR A 43 -6.97 24.51 -1.26
N LEU A 44 -7.53 23.41 -1.78
CA LEU A 44 -8.37 23.42 -2.97
C LEU A 44 -9.63 24.27 -2.79
N GLN A 45 -10.20 24.29 -1.59
CA GLN A 45 -11.35 25.13 -1.22
C GLN A 45 -10.97 26.59 -0.94
N SER A 46 -9.70 26.98 -1.13
CA SER A 46 -9.19 28.34 -0.89
C SER A 46 -9.45 28.84 0.55
N GLN A 47 -9.51 27.93 1.53
CA GLN A 47 -9.64 28.27 2.94
C GLN A 47 -8.28 28.59 3.60
N LEU A 48 -7.19 28.12 2.98
CA LEU A 48 -5.82 28.44 3.37
C LEU A 48 -5.29 29.53 2.44
N GLN A 49 -5.74 30.78 2.65
CA GLN A 49 -5.19 31.94 1.94
C GLN A 49 -4.15 32.62 2.82
N ASP A 50 -2.94 32.77 2.27
CA ASP A 50 -1.96 33.68 2.83
C ASP A 50 -2.40 35.12 2.52
N LEU A 51 -2.83 35.83 3.56
CA LEU A 51 -3.31 37.22 3.47
C LEU A 51 -2.21 38.19 3.02
N GLU A 52 -0.93 37.85 3.22
CA GLU A 52 0.20 38.67 2.79
C GLU A 52 0.63 38.38 1.36
N SER A 53 0.23 37.23 0.81
CA SER A 53 0.65 36.73 -0.50
C SER A 53 -0.38 36.98 -1.60
N ALA A 54 -0.97 38.17 -1.64
CA ALA A 54 -1.92 38.60 -2.68
C ALA A 54 -1.34 38.61 -4.12
N ARG A 55 -0.06 38.22 -4.29
CA ARG A 55 0.66 38.18 -5.56
C ARG A 55 1.35 36.85 -5.89
N SER A 56 1.28 35.81 -5.04
CA SER A 56 1.92 34.54 -5.37
C SER A 56 1.02 33.69 -6.28
N SER A 57 1.59 33.24 -7.39
CA SER A 57 1.02 32.26 -8.31
C SER A 57 0.37 31.11 -7.53
N ARG A 58 -0.86 30.72 -7.88
CA ARG A 58 -1.52 29.54 -7.29
C ARG A 58 -0.60 28.33 -7.44
N VAL A 59 -0.01 27.90 -6.34
CA VAL A 59 0.82 26.69 -6.26
C VAL A 59 -0.01 25.51 -6.75
N SER A 60 0.54 24.72 -7.65
CA SER A 60 -0.18 23.57 -8.19
C SER A 60 -0.36 22.51 -7.09
N LEU A 61 -1.43 21.70 -7.16
CA LEU A 61 -1.63 20.59 -6.22
C LEU A 61 -0.43 19.64 -6.19
N ARG A 62 0.27 19.48 -7.32
CA ARG A 62 1.49 18.66 -7.40
C ARG A 62 2.64 19.25 -6.58
N GLU A 63 2.83 20.57 -6.62
CA GLU A 63 3.84 21.25 -5.83
C GLU A 63 3.50 21.20 -4.33
N LEU A 64 2.23 21.38 -3.96
CA LEU A 64 1.79 21.24 -2.57
C LEU A 64 2.11 19.85 -2.02
N VAL A 65 1.67 18.80 -2.72
CA VAL A 65 1.90 17.40 -2.31
C VAL A 65 3.40 17.06 -2.25
N ALA A 66 4.23 17.67 -3.10
CA ALA A 66 5.67 17.46 -3.06
C ALA A 66 6.35 18.08 -1.83
N VAL A 67 5.74 19.10 -1.21
CA VAL A 67 6.31 19.80 -0.04
C VAL A 67 5.84 19.19 1.29
N LEU A 68 4.63 18.62 1.33
CA LEU A 68 4.06 18.03 2.56
C LEU A 68 5.03 17.10 3.31
N PRO A 69 5.77 16.18 2.66
CA PRO A 69 6.67 15.27 3.36
C PRO A 69 7.85 15.93 4.08
N ASN A 70 8.17 17.18 3.74
CA ASN A 70 9.28 17.92 4.35
C ASN A 70 8.88 18.62 5.66
N ILE A 71 7.59 18.61 6.02
CA ILE A 71 7.10 19.18 7.26
C ILE A 71 7.41 18.21 8.40
N ASP A 72 8.26 18.63 9.34
CA ASP A 72 8.59 17.84 10.52
C ASP A 72 7.44 17.91 11.54
N LEU A 73 6.89 16.75 11.87
CA LEU A 73 5.83 16.58 12.87
C LEU A 73 6.30 15.81 14.10
N SER A 74 7.61 15.60 14.25
CA SER A 74 8.17 14.80 15.35
C SER A 74 7.79 15.34 16.73
N ASP A 75 7.54 16.65 16.86
CA ASP A 75 7.12 17.29 18.11
C ASP A 75 5.61 17.21 18.38
N THR A 76 4.80 16.85 17.38
CA THR A 76 3.32 16.83 17.48
C THR A 76 2.72 15.43 17.41
N VAL A 77 3.41 14.49 16.77
CA VAL A 77 2.96 13.10 16.60
C VAL A 77 4.05 12.15 17.03
N GLU A 78 3.75 11.27 17.99
CA GLU A 78 4.63 10.15 18.33
C GLU A 78 4.68 9.16 17.16
N ILE A 79 5.75 9.24 16.38
CA ILE A 79 6.04 8.29 15.31
C ILE A 79 6.80 7.12 15.92
N PRO A 80 6.27 5.88 15.88
CA PRO A 80 6.95 4.71 16.44
C PRO A 80 8.27 4.47 15.70
N ARG A 81 9.39 4.79 16.36
CA ARG A 81 10.74 4.58 15.82
C ARG A 81 11.38 3.29 16.31
N VAL A 82 11.11 2.91 17.56
CA VAL A 82 11.64 1.70 18.20
C VAL A 82 10.51 0.71 18.45
N PHE A 83 10.65 -0.51 17.96
CA PHE A 83 9.70 -1.58 18.21
C PHE A 83 10.17 -2.49 19.34
N ARG A 84 9.23 -3.20 19.98
CA ARG A 84 9.57 -4.20 20.98
C ARG A 84 10.51 -5.25 20.36
N CYS A 85 11.63 -5.52 21.05
CA CYS A 85 12.71 -6.42 20.60
C CYS A 85 13.54 -5.91 19.41
N ASP A 86 13.54 -4.60 19.13
CA ASP A 86 14.40 -3.97 18.13
C ASP A 86 15.49 -3.14 18.85
N GLU A 87 16.65 -3.76 19.10
CA GLU A 87 17.78 -3.12 19.76
C GLU A 87 18.46 -2.12 18.82
N GLN A 88 17.93 -0.89 18.79
CA GLN A 88 18.46 0.24 18.03
C GLN A 88 19.54 0.98 18.82
N THR A 89 20.57 0.27 19.25
CA THR A 89 21.65 0.86 20.04
C THR A 89 22.50 1.79 19.16
N LEU A 90 22.88 2.94 19.75
CA LEU A 90 23.79 3.91 19.16
C LEU A 90 24.92 4.22 20.16
N PRO A 91 26.15 4.48 19.68
CA PRO A 91 26.58 4.43 18.28
C PRO A 91 26.58 2.99 17.72
N CYS A 92 26.49 2.84 16.40
CA CYS A 92 26.60 1.53 15.77
C CYS A 92 27.94 0.86 16.09
N ASP A 93 27.90 -0.41 16.49
CA ASP A 93 29.10 -1.23 16.65
C ASP A 93 29.63 -1.69 15.28
N HIS A 94 30.61 -0.96 14.77
CA HIS A 94 31.30 -1.27 13.52
C HIS A 94 32.22 -2.50 13.61
N THR A 95 32.45 -3.05 14.81
CA THR A 95 33.27 -4.24 15.03
C THR A 95 32.46 -5.54 15.03
N SER A 96 31.12 -5.44 15.07
CA SER A 96 30.24 -6.59 14.98
C SER A 96 30.48 -7.37 13.68
N ARG A 97 30.65 -8.69 13.83
CA ARG A 97 30.93 -9.60 12.71
C ARG A 97 29.71 -10.01 11.91
N TYR A 98 28.51 -9.81 12.46
CA TYR A 98 27.27 -10.35 11.91
C TYR A 98 26.24 -9.25 11.67
N ARG A 99 25.38 -9.49 10.68
CA ARG A 99 24.24 -8.62 10.39
C ARG A 99 23.22 -8.74 11.53
N THR A 100 22.60 -7.63 11.86
CA THR A 100 21.41 -7.64 12.72
C THR A 100 20.24 -8.26 11.96
N ILE A 101 19.30 -8.89 12.68
CA ILE A 101 18.09 -9.49 12.08
C ILE A 101 17.22 -8.44 11.38
N THR A 102 17.22 -7.21 11.90
CA THR A 102 16.39 -6.13 11.36
C THR A 102 17.04 -5.35 10.22
N GLY A 103 18.35 -5.53 9.97
CA GLY A 103 19.14 -4.72 9.05
C GLY A 103 19.69 -3.42 9.65
N TRP A 104 19.39 -3.12 10.92
CA TRP A 104 19.92 -1.98 11.67
C TRP A 104 21.45 -1.92 11.63
N CYS A 105 22.00 -0.71 11.50
CA CYS A 105 23.44 -0.44 11.45
C CYS A 105 24.20 -1.07 10.27
N ASN A 106 23.53 -1.58 9.24
CA ASN A 106 24.24 -1.99 8.02
C ASN A 106 24.98 -0.80 7.38
N ASN A 107 24.38 0.39 7.44
CA ASN A 107 25.02 1.65 7.10
C ASN A 107 25.35 2.44 8.37
N LEU A 108 26.64 2.62 8.66
CA LEU A 108 27.11 3.26 9.91
C LEU A 108 26.75 4.75 10.02
N ARG A 109 26.55 5.44 8.88
CA ARG A 109 26.17 6.86 8.84
C ARG A 109 24.66 7.04 8.97
N SER A 110 23.90 6.12 8.40
CA SER A 110 22.43 6.16 8.37
C SER A 110 21.87 4.78 8.69
N PRO A 111 21.81 4.41 9.99
CA PRO A 111 21.53 3.04 10.45
C PRO A 111 20.20 2.44 10.00
N GLU A 112 19.26 3.30 9.59
CA GLU A 112 17.92 2.97 9.12
C GLU A 112 17.86 2.50 7.66
N LEU A 113 18.91 2.74 6.86
CA LEU A 113 18.89 2.40 5.44
C LEU A 113 18.89 0.88 5.23
N GLY A 114 17.86 0.37 4.57
CA GLY A 114 17.67 -1.07 4.33
C GLY A 114 17.15 -1.84 5.54
N LYS A 115 16.82 -1.16 6.63
CA LYS A 115 16.19 -1.78 7.80
C LYS A 115 14.75 -2.21 7.48
N SER A 116 14.38 -3.41 7.93
CA SER A 116 13.01 -3.93 7.85
C SER A 116 11.99 -3.07 8.62
N LEU A 117 10.69 -3.24 8.30
CA LEU A 117 9.58 -2.49 8.90
C LEU A 117 9.71 -0.98 8.72
N ARG A 118 10.05 -0.56 7.50
CA ARG A 118 10.14 0.84 7.08
C ARG A 118 9.30 1.05 5.83
N ALA A 119 8.90 2.31 5.60
CA ALA A 119 8.27 2.71 4.34
C ALA A 119 9.23 2.45 3.16
N PHE A 120 8.69 2.05 2.01
CA PHE A 120 9.48 2.01 0.79
C PHE A 120 9.96 3.41 0.42
N VAL A 121 11.20 3.49 -0.06
CA VAL A 121 11.73 4.72 -0.66
C VAL A 121 10.97 4.99 -1.96
N ARG A 122 10.51 6.24 -2.13
CA ARG A 122 9.87 6.68 -3.37
C ARG A 122 10.93 7.26 -4.30
N LEU A 123 11.17 6.60 -5.44
CA LEU A 123 12.07 7.11 -6.49
C LEU A 123 11.44 8.27 -7.29
N LEU A 124 10.11 8.31 -7.34
CA LEU A 124 9.31 9.36 -7.96
C LEU A 124 8.18 9.76 -7.01
N PRO A 125 7.66 11.00 -7.11
CA PRO A 125 6.49 11.42 -6.36
C PRO A 125 5.29 10.49 -6.59
N PRO A 126 4.46 10.21 -5.56
CA PRO A 126 3.26 9.40 -5.72
C PRO A 126 2.23 10.07 -6.64
N ALA A 127 1.43 9.26 -7.33
CA ALA A 127 0.38 9.72 -8.22
C ALA A 127 -0.99 9.14 -7.81
N TYR A 128 -1.59 9.72 -6.78
CA TYR A 128 -2.95 9.41 -6.31
C TYR A 128 -3.99 10.27 -7.03
N HIS A 129 -5.25 9.82 -7.05
CA HIS A 129 -6.34 10.55 -7.71
C HIS A 129 -6.63 11.89 -7.03
N ASP A 130 -6.65 11.91 -5.70
CA ASP A 130 -6.83 13.09 -4.85
C ASP A 130 -5.49 13.76 -4.44
N GLY A 131 -4.36 13.23 -4.93
CA GLY A 131 -3.03 13.69 -4.55
C GLY A 131 -2.51 13.18 -3.20
N VAL A 132 -3.28 12.39 -2.44
CA VAL A 132 -2.89 11.95 -1.10
C VAL A 132 -2.94 10.43 -0.97
N GLY A 133 -4.07 9.81 -1.27
CA GLY A 133 -4.26 8.40 -0.92
C GLY A 133 -5.20 7.63 -1.83
N SER A 134 -6.16 8.25 -2.52
CA SER A 134 -7.08 7.47 -3.36
C SER A 134 -6.37 6.88 -4.58
N PRO A 135 -6.60 5.59 -4.92
CA PRO A 135 -6.05 4.99 -6.12
C PRO A 135 -6.39 5.83 -7.36
N ARG A 136 -5.42 5.98 -8.26
CA ARG A 136 -5.60 6.76 -9.49
C ARG A 136 -6.76 6.19 -10.31
N ALA A 137 -7.75 7.04 -10.65
CA ALA A 137 -8.91 6.65 -11.45
C ALA A 137 -8.94 7.23 -12.87
N MET A 138 -8.15 8.29 -13.13
CA MET A 138 -8.15 9.02 -14.40
C MET A 138 -6.78 8.96 -15.10
N SER A 139 -6.81 8.99 -16.43
CA SER A 139 -5.62 9.09 -17.28
C SER A 139 -5.12 10.54 -17.38
N VAL A 140 -3.95 10.72 -18.00
CA VAL A 140 -3.40 12.06 -18.30
C VAL A 140 -4.28 12.88 -19.26
N THR A 141 -5.19 12.23 -19.99
CA THR A 141 -6.15 12.89 -20.88
C THR A 141 -7.51 13.15 -20.20
N GLY A 142 -7.63 12.91 -18.89
CA GLY A 142 -8.87 13.08 -18.14
C GLY A 142 -9.93 11.99 -18.36
N LYS A 143 -9.59 10.89 -19.04
CA LYS A 143 -10.51 9.76 -19.25
C LYS A 143 -10.38 8.74 -18.11
N PRO A 144 -11.45 8.01 -17.73
CA PRO A 144 -11.34 6.93 -16.76
C PRO A 144 -10.30 5.87 -17.18
N LEU A 145 -9.54 5.36 -16.22
CA LEU A 145 -8.63 4.25 -16.45
C LEU A 145 -9.44 2.95 -16.69
N PRO A 146 -8.99 2.09 -17.61
CA PRO A 146 -9.66 0.83 -17.85
C PRO A 146 -9.57 -0.09 -16.63
N SER A 147 -10.56 -0.96 -16.45
CA SER A 147 -10.55 -1.98 -15.40
C SER A 147 -9.28 -2.83 -15.52
N PRO A 148 -8.55 -3.09 -14.41
CA PRO A 148 -7.38 -3.96 -14.45
C PRO A 148 -7.72 -5.39 -14.91
N ARG A 149 -8.95 -5.86 -14.66
CA ARG A 149 -9.40 -7.15 -15.17
C ARG A 149 -9.60 -7.13 -16.68
N LEU A 150 -10.13 -6.04 -17.24
CA LEU A 150 -10.24 -5.87 -18.69
C LEU A 150 -8.85 -5.90 -19.34
N ILE A 151 -7.87 -5.19 -18.78
CA ILE A 151 -6.48 -5.24 -19.26
C ILE A 151 -5.92 -6.68 -19.18
N SER A 152 -6.16 -7.38 -18.07
CA SER A 152 -5.71 -8.77 -17.87
C SER A 152 -6.21 -9.67 -19.01
N VAL A 153 -7.51 -9.66 -19.30
CA VAL A 153 -8.08 -10.55 -20.34
C VAL A 153 -7.74 -10.11 -21.76
N SER A 154 -7.52 -8.81 -22.00
CA SER A 154 -7.20 -8.31 -23.35
C SER A 154 -5.72 -8.42 -23.71
N VAL A 155 -4.81 -8.38 -22.73
CA VAL A 155 -3.35 -8.27 -22.98
C VAL A 155 -2.59 -9.52 -22.55
N HIS A 156 -3.09 -10.30 -21.59
CA HIS A 156 -2.41 -11.49 -21.06
C HIS A 156 -3.18 -12.76 -21.44
N PRO A 157 -3.03 -13.25 -22.69
CA PRO A 157 -3.67 -14.49 -23.10
C PRO A 157 -3.11 -15.68 -22.31
N ASP A 158 -3.99 -16.56 -21.88
CA ASP A 158 -3.60 -17.84 -21.30
C ASP A 158 -3.08 -18.74 -22.42
N THR A 159 -1.77 -19.00 -22.43
CA THR A 159 -1.11 -19.79 -23.46
C THR A 159 -0.06 -20.69 -22.83
N SER A 160 -0.20 -22.00 -23.06
CA SER A 160 0.81 -22.97 -22.66
C SER A 160 2.02 -22.90 -23.60
N LYS A 161 3.03 -22.12 -23.22
CA LYS A 161 4.29 -21.99 -23.97
C LYS A 161 5.49 -22.13 -23.03
N PRO A 162 5.95 -23.37 -22.77
CA PRO A 162 7.12 -23.62 -21.93
C PRO A 162 8.37 -22.92 -22.48
N HIS A 163 9.20 -22.38 -21.59
CA HIS A 163 10.44 -21.72 -21.99
C HIS A 163 11.50 -22.75 -22.40
N VAL A 164 12.10 -22.59 -23.58
CA VAL A 164 13.03 -23.60 -24.14
C VAL A 164 14.43 -23.57 -23.55
N ARG A 165 14.80 -22.50 -22.81
CA ARG A 165 16.15 -22.33 -22.24
C ARG A 165 16.22 -22.31 -20.71
N TYR A 166 15.12 -22.09 -20.03
CA TYR A 166 15.12 -21.87 -18.57
C TYR A 166 14.23 -22.91 -17.91
N SER A 167 14.74 -23.54 -16.86
CA SER A 167 13.94 -24.44 -16.04
C SER A 167 12.99 -23.64 -15.15
N LEU A 168 12.01 -24.34 -14.58
CA LEU A 168 11.07 -23.77 -13.61
C LEU A 168 11.78 -23.16 -12.39
N MET A 169 13.00 -23.61 -12.08
CA MET A 169 13.81 -23.07 -10.98
C MET A 169 14.08 -21.58 -11.13
N PHE A 170 14.14 -21.05 -12.36
CA PHE A 170 14.32 -19.61 -12.58
C PHE A 170 13.20 -18.79 -11.94
N MET A 171 11.94 -19.18 -12.16
CA MET A 171 10.77 -18.54 -11.55
C MET A 171 10.78 -18.73 -10.04
N GLN A 172 11.06 -19.95 -9.56
CA GLN A 172 11.03 -20.25 -8.13
C GLN A 172 12.08 -19.46 -7.35
N PHE A 173 13.30 -19.34 -7.91
CA PHE A 173 14.36 -18.56 -7.30
C PHE A 173 14.04 -17.06 -7.29
N ALA A 174 13.41 -16.54 -8.35
CA ALA A 174 12.94 -15.16 -8.36
C ALA A 174 11.94 -14.86 -7.24
N GLN A 175 11.02 -15.79 -6.95
CA GLN A 175 10.09 -15.64 -5.82
C GLN A 175 10.80 -15.71 -4.46
N ILE A 176 11.81 -16.58 -4.31
CA ILE A 176 12.63 -16.62 -3.08
C ILE A 176 13.32 -15.27 -2.86
N LEU A 177 13.92 -14.71 -3.91
CA LEU A 177 14.60 -13.43 -3.84
C LEU A 177 13.62 -12.26 -3.54
N ASP A 178 12.47 -12.24 -4.20
CA ASP A 178 11.42 -11.24 -3.95
C ASP A 178 10.98 -11.24 -2.48
N HIS A 179 10.75 -12.44 -1.92
CA HIS A 179 10.33 -12.61 -0.53
C HIS A 179 11.43 -12.32 0.52
N ASP A 180 12.71 -12.35 0.13
CA ASP A 180 13.83 -11.91 0.99
C ASP A 180 13.92 -10.37 1.01
N LEU A 181 13.68 -9.74 -0.14
CA LEU A 181 13.86 -8.29 -0.30
C LEU A 181 12.67 -7.47 0.19
N THR A 182 11.45 -7.90 -0.12
CA THR A 182 10.27 -7.05 0.10
C THR A 182 9.04 -7.83 0.55
N HIS A 183 8.22 -7.17 1.37
CA HIS A 183 6.89 -7.64 1.71
C HIS A 183 5.99 -6.45 2.04
N THR A 184 4.78 -6.43 1.48
CA THR A 184 3.80 -5.37 1.71
C THR A 184 2.55 -5.96 2.37
N PRO A 185 2.33 -5.75 3.68
CA PRO A 185 1.16 -6.28 4.35
C PRO A 185 -0.12 -5.55 3.91
N VAL A 186 -1.26 -6.23 4.03
CA VAL A 186 -2.59 -5.66 3.73
C VAL A 186 -3.38 -5.38 5.00
N ASN A 187 -4.38 -4.50 4.88
CA ASN A 187 -5.27 -4.18 6.00
C ASN A 187 -6.05 -5.41 6.47
N LYS A 188 -6.31 -5.48 7.78
CA LYS A 188 -7.07 -6.56 8.44
C LYS A 188 -8.39 -6.05 8.98
N GLY A 189 -9.33 -6.97 9.25
CA GLY A 189 -10.57 -6.68 9.94
C GLY A 189 -10.35 -6.36 11.42
N PHE A 190 -11.24 -5.53 11.97
CA PHE A 190 -11.22 -5.11 13.38
C PHE A 190 -11.46 -6.26 14.37
N VAL A 191 -12.21 -7.30 13.96
CA VAL A 191 -12.60 -8.42 14.82
C VAL A 191 -11.73 -9.64 14.51
N GLY A 192 -10.95 -10.10 15.48
CA GLY A 192 -10.22 -11.39 15.40
C GLY A 192 -9.07 -11.42 14.39
N GLU A 193 -8.55 -10.27 13.97
CA GLU A 193 -7.48 -10.12 12.97
C GLU A 193 -7.80 -10.72 11.59
N SER A 194 -9.08 -10.92 11.23
CA SER A 194 -9.46 -11.62 10.00
C SER A 194 -9.04 -10.89 8.72
N ILE A 195 -8.89 -11.63 7.60
CA ILE A 195 -8.88 -11.00 6.27
C ILE A 195 -10.21 -10.29 6.04
N LEU A 196 -10.15 -9.10 5.45
CA LEU A 196 -11.32 -8.38 4.95
C LEU A 196 -11.92 -9.14 3.75
N ASP A 197 -13.19 -9.52 3.85
CA ASP A 197 -13.93 -10.08 2.71
C ASP A 197 -14.34 -8.94 1.77
N CYS A 198 -13.41 -8.51 0.92
CA CYS A 198 -13.64 -7.45 -0.04
C CYS A 198 -14.26 -7.94 -1.35
N GLN A 199 -14.96 -9.10 -1.35
CA GLN A 199 -15.61 -9.62 -2.55
C GLN A 199 -16.85 -8.83 -2.98
N PRO A 200 -17.72 -8.32 -2.09
CA PRO A 200 -18.83 -7.46 -2.49
C PRO A 200 -18.32 -6.23 -3.23
N CYS A 201 -18.98 -5.84 -4.34
CA CYS A 201 -18.56 -4.67 -5.11
C CYS A 201 -18.73 -3.34 -4.34
N ASP A 202 -19.56 -3.32 -3.31
CA ASP A 202 -19.79 -2.22 -2.38
C ASP A 202 -18.96 -2.35 -1.08
N ALA A 203 -17.99 -3.27 -1.03
CA ALA A 203 -17.22 -3.60 0.18
C ALA A 203 -16.44 -2.40 0.77
N MET A 204 -16.14 -1.38 -0.04
CA MET A 204 -15.53 -0.14 0.46
C MET A 204 -16.41 0.54 1.52
N GLU A 205 -17.74 0.45 1.38
CA GLU A 205 -18.72 1.06 2.29
C GLU A 205 -19.29 0.03 3.28
N THR A 206 -19.51 -1.21 2.82
CA THR A 206 -20.20 -2.24 3.61
C THR A 206 -19.28 -3.11 4.47
N VAL A 207 -17.98 -3.16 4.15
CA VAL A 207 -16.99 -4.01 4.85
C VAL A 207 -15.88 -3.16 5.47
N HIS A 208 -15.12 -2.43 4.65
CA HIS A 208 -14.01 -1.61 5.12
C HIS A 208 -13.55 -0.60 4.05
N PRO A 209 -13.17 0.64 4.42
CA PRO A 209 -12.70 1.66 3.47
C PRO A 209 -11.48 1.25 2.62
N GLU A 210 -10.68 0.30 3.12
CA GLU A 210 -9.51 -0.25 2.42
C GLU A 210 -9.85 -1.41 1.48
N CYS A 211 -11.11 -1.79 1.34
CA CYS A 211 -11.56 -2.67 0.27
C CYS A 211 -11.58 -1.92 -1.06
N PHE A 212 -11.00 -2.53 -2.10
CA PHE A 212 -10.96 -1.97 -3.45
C PHE A 212 -11.31 -3.03 -4.51
N PRO A 213 -12.54 -3.57 -4.46
CA PRO A 213 -12.97 -4.66 -5.34
C PRO A 213 -12.83 -4.29 -6.82
N ILE A 214 -12.41 -5.24 -7.65
CA ILE A 214 -12.32 -5.05 -9.11
C ILE A 214 -13.58 -5.63 -9.76
N PRO A 215 -14.43 -4.81 -10.40
CA PRO A 215 -15.60 -5.30 -11.11
C PRO A 215 -15.20 -6.19 -12.29
N VAL A 216 -15.88 -7.32 -12.41
CA VAL A 216 -15.74 -8.21 -13.56
C VAL A 216 -16.37 -7.53 -14.79
N PRO A 217 -15.61 -7.36 -15.89
CA PRO A 217 -16.13 -6.73 -17.09
C PRO A 217 -17.15 -7.62 -17.81
N GLU A 218 -17.92 -7.02 -18.70
CA GLU A 218 -18.81 -7.76 -19.60
C GLU A 218 -18.00 -8.60 -20.59
N GLY A 219 -18.45 -9.82 -20.87
CA GLY A 219 -17.75 -10.74 -21.77
C GLY A 219 -16.46 -11.34 -21.18
N ASP A 220 -16.24 -11.24 -19.86
CA ASP A 220 -15.12 -11.93 -19.22
C ASP A 220 -15.23 -13.46 -19.48
N PRO A 221 -14.16 -14.10 -20.00
CA PRO A 221 -14.22 -15.50 -20.42
C PRO A 221 -14.25 -16.48 -19.24
N TYR A 222 -13.94 -16.04 -18.02
CA TYR A 222 -13.84 -16.93 -16.84
C TYR A 222 -14.86 -16.58 -15.76
N PHE A 223 -15.02 -15.29 -15.44
CA PHE A 223 -15.87 -14.87 -14.33
C PHE A 223 -17.22 -14.35 -14.84
N PRO A 224 -18.36 -14.85 -14.32
CA PRO A 224 -19.65 -14.28 -14.69
C PRO A 224 -19.78 -12.88 -14.07
N ARG A 225 -20.21 -11.90 -14.87
CA ARG A 225 -20.42 -10.50 -14.41
C ARG A 225 -21.42 -10.40 -13.25
N VAL A 226 -22.38 -11.32 -13.19
CA VAL A 226 -23.41 -11.38 -12.14
C VAL A 226 -23.39 -12.78 -11.54
N ASN A 227 -23.42 -12.85 -10.22
CA ASN A 227 -23.55 -14.11 -9.51
C ASN A 227 -24.98 -14.66 -9.70
N ILE A 228 -25.09 -15.86 -10.27
CA ILE A 228 -26.37 -16.48 -10.64
C ILE A 228 -27.25 -16.74 -9.40
N SER A 229 -26.64 -17.07 -8.26
CA SER A 229 -27.36 -17.40 -7.03
C SER A 229 -27.87 -16.17 -6.28
N THR A 230 -27.13 -15.06 -6.31
CA THR A 230 -27.48 -13.86 -5.53
C THR A 230 -28.04 -12.71 -6.37
N GLY A 231 -27.90 -12.76 -7.70
CA GLY A 231 -28.26 -11.68 -8.61
C GLY A 231 -27.39 -10.43 -8.49
N ARG A 232 -26.31 -10.48 -7.68
CA ARG A 232 -25.43 -9.33 -7.44
C ARG A 232 -24.26 -9.28 -8.44
N PRO A 233 -23.73 -8.10 -8.74
CA PRO A 233 -22.49 -7.98 -9.52
C PRO A 233 -21.35 -8.76 -8.86
N THR A 234 -20.52 -9.40 -9.69
CA THR A 234 -19.33 -10.11 -9.26
C THR A 234 -18.13 -9.18 -9.29
N CYS A 235 -17.38 -9.17 -8.19
CA CYS A 235 -16.10 -8.48 -8.11
C CYS A 235 -14.99 -9.43 -7.64
N ILE A 236 -13.77 -9.16 -8.09
CA ILE A 236 -12.56 -9.82 -7.60
C ILE A 236 -12.12 -9.09 -6.33
N PRO A 237 -11.96 -9.79 -5.19
CA PRO A 237 -11.62 -9.16 -3.93
C PRO A 237 -10.19 -8.63 -3.96
N VAL A 238 -10.03 -7.36 -3.58
CA VAL A 238 -8.72 -6.75 -3.35
C VAL A 238 -8.80 -5.89 -2.11
N THR A 239 -7.81 -6.04 -1.25
CA THR A 239 -7.59 -5.20 -0.07
C THR A 239 -6.37 -4.34 -0.31
N ARG A 240 -6.48 -3.05 -0.02
CA ARG A 240 -5.36 -2.11 -0.14
C ARG A 240 -4.29 -2.45 0.89
N SER A 241 -3.03 -2.24 0.50
CA SER A 241 -1.86 -2.34 1.36
C SER A 241 -1.99 -1.44 2.58
N MET A 242 -1.38 -1.83 3.70
CA MET A 242 -1.33 -0.98 4.88
C MET A 242 -0.52 0.30 4.60
N PRO A 243 -1.00 1.46 5.07
CA PRO A 243 -0.26 2.70 4.90
C PRO A 243 0.99 2.67 5.80
N GLY A 244 2.10 3.21 5.29
CA GLY A 244 3.40 3.19 5.97
C GLY A 244 4.11 4.55 6.02
N GLN A 245 3.43 5.61 5.59
CA GLN A 245 3.97 6.96 5.52
C GLN A 245 4.20 7.51 6.93
N LEU A 246 5.39 8.04 7.17
CA LEU A 246 5.79 8.62 8.47
C LEU A 246 5.85 10.15 8.47
N THR A 247 5.48 10.78 7.37
CA THR A 247 5.38 12.24 7.20
C THR A 247 4.04 12.61 6.55
N LEU A 248 3.75 13.91 6.36
CA LEU A 248 2.59 14.31 5.55
C LEU A 248 2.83 13.98 4.06
N GLY A 249 1.77 13.95 3.26
CA GLY A 249 1.83 13.71 1.81
C GLY A 249 1.64 12.25 1.42
#